data_AF-A0ABD5DIV7-F1
#
_entry.id   AF-A0ABD5DIV7-F1
#
_cell.length_a   1.000
_cell.length_b   1.000
_cell.length_c   1.000
_cell.angle_alpha   90.00
_cell.angle_beta   90.00
_cell.angle_gamma   90.00
#
_symmetry.space_group_name_H-M   'P 1'
#
loop_
_entity.id
_entity.type
_entity.pdbx_description
1 polymer ?
#
loop_
_entity_poly.entity_id
_entity_poly.type
_entity_poly.pdbx_seq_one_letter_code
_entity_poly.pdbx_strand_id
1 'polypeptide(L)'
;FLFLAAILLGFAWLSPFHYNPWVMFSSEISTFAAGLSVLAALFYHHIKIPRAQILLLPFTLIPIVQWGCGLVFDLSTALLST
;
A
#
# COMPACT_ATOMS: atom_id res chain seq x y z
N PHE A 1 -3.10 -2.40 -15.80
CA PHE A 1 -2.46 -2.42 -14.46
C PHE A 1 -3.33 -1.83 -13.36
N LEU A 2 -3.94 -0.64 -13.51
CA LEU A 2 -4.78 -0.04 -12.44
C LEU A 2 -6.00 -0.89 -12.04
N PHE A 3 -6.67 -1.56 -12.99
CA PHE A 3 -7.79 -2.47 -12.69
C PHE A 3 -7.35 -3.66 -11.82
N LEU A 4 -6.19 -4.25 -12.14
CA LEU A 4 -5.60 -5.32 -11.34
C LEU A 4 -5.24 -4.82 -9.93
N ALA A 5 -4.65 -3.63 -9.83
CA ALA A 5 -4.36 -3.00 -8.54
C ALA A 5 -5.64 -2.84 -7.69
N ALA A 6 -6.74 -2.39 -8.29
CA ALA A 6 -8.02 -2.21 -7.62
C ALA A 6 -8.60 -3.54 -7.10
N ILE A 7 -8.52 -4.62 -7.89
CA ILE A 7 -8.96 -5.95 -7.46
C ILE A 7 -8.11 -6.44 -6.28
N LEU A 8 -6.79 -6.32 -6.38
CA LEU A 8 -5.86 -6.77 -5.34
C LEU A 8 -6.05 -5.98 -4.03
N LEU A 9 -6.23 -4.67 -4.10
CA LEU A 9 -6.61 -3.84 -2.95
C LEU A 9 -7.96 -4.24 -2.37
N GLY A 10 -8.94 -4.52 -3.23
CA GLY A 10 -10.24 -5.05 -2.80
C GLY A 10 -10.12 -6.36 -2.04
N PHE A 11 -9.30 -7.30 -2.52
CA PHE A 11 -9.01 -8.56 -1.83
C PHE A 11 -8.29 -8.34 -0.50
N ALA A 12 -7.31 -7.43 -0.47
CA ALA A 12 -6.62 -7.10 0.76
C ALA A 12 -7.58 -6.57 1.83
N TRP A 13 -8.47 -5.65 1.44
CA TRP A 13 -9.42 -5.02 2.34
C TRP A 13 -10.56 -5.95 2.79
N LEU A 14 -11.03 -6.84 1.89
CA LEU A 14 -12.12 -7.78 2.19
C LEU A 14 -11.64 -9.06 2.90
N SER A 15 -10.33 -9.23 3.09
CA SER A 15 -9.79 -10.31 3.92
C SER A 15 -10.32 -10.16 5.35
N PRO A 16 -10.92 -11.19 5.98
CA PRO A 16 -11.60 -11.03 7.27
C PRO A 16 -10.63 -10.97 8.46
N PHE A 17 -9.35 -11.29 8.26
CA PHE A 17 -8.37 -11.43 9.32
C PHE A 17 -7.50 -10.18 9.41
N HIS A 18 -7.54 -9.49 10.56
CA HIS A 18 -6.87 -8.18 10.75
C HIS A 18 -6.02 -8.08 12.02
N TYR A 19 -6.01 -9.12 12.85
CA TYR A 19 -5.39 -9.09 14.18
C TYR A 19 -4.44 -10.25 14.45
N ASN A 20 -4.28 -11.16 13.49
CA ASN A 20 -3.38 -12.30 13.62
C ASN A 20 -2.37 -12.26 12.47
N PRO A 21 -1.08 -11.98 12.74
CA PRO A 21 -0.09 -11.69 11.70
C PRO A 21 0.03 -12.84 10.68
N TRP A 22 -0.04 -14.09 11.14
CA TRP A 22 0.05 -15.26 10.26
C TRP A 22 -1.09 -15.38 9.26
N VAL A 23 -2.27 -14.87 9.62
CA VAL A 23 -3.48 -14.98 8.80
C VAL A 23 -3.67 -13.76 7.91
N MET A 24 -3.03 -12.63 8.27
CA MET A 24 -2.99 -11.41 7.46
C MET A 24 -2.06 -11.51 6.24
N PHE A 25 -1.22 -12.53 6.17
CA PHE A 25 -0.22 -12.68 5.10
C PHE A 25 -0.81 -12.58 3.68
N SER A 26 -2.02 -13.10 3.47
CA SER A 26 -2.71 -13.01 2.17
C SER A 26 -3.11 -11.58 1.80
N SER A 27 -3.62 -10.81 2.77
CA SER A 27 -3.94 -9.38 2.59
C SER A 27 -2.68 -8.53 2.43
N GLU A 28 -1.60 -8.86 3.12
CA GLU A 28 -0.31 -8.18 3.01
C GLU A 28 0.29 -8.37 1.61
N ILE A 29 0.33 -9.62 1.11
CA ILE A 29 0.77 -9.91 -0.27
C ILE A 29 -0.11 -9.19 -1.29
N SER A 30 -1.43 -9.20 -1.09
CA SER A 30 -2.36 -8.57 -2.02
C SER A 30 -2.17 -7.05 -2.06
N THR A 31 -1.94 -6.42 -0.91
CA THR A 31 -1.62 -4.99 -0.79
C THR A 31 -0.30 -4.67 -1.51
N PHE A 32 0.74 -5.47 -1.26
CA PHE A 32 2.04 -5.29 -1.90
C PHE A 32 1.95 -5.43 -3.43
N ALA A 33 1.25 -6.47 -3.90
CA ALA A 33 1.03 -6.70 -5.33
C ALA A 33 0.19 -5.58 -5.99
N ALA A 34 -0.75 -4.98 -5.26
CA ALA A 34 -1.48 -3.82 -5.72
C ALA A 34 -0.56 -2.61 -5.90
N GLY A 35 0.32 -2.35 -4.93
CA GLY A 35 1.35 -1.31 -5.01
C GLY A 35 2.28 -1.48 -6.22
N LEU A 36 2.79 -2.70 -6.45
CA LEU A 36 3.60 -3.02 -7.64
C LEU A 36 2.82 -2.83 -8.94
N SER A 37 1.52 -3.13 -8.95
CA SER A 37 0.67 -2.90 -10.12
C SER A 37 0.47 -1.41 -10.41
N VAL A 38 0.31 -0.57 -9.38
CA VAL A 38 0.28 0.90 -9.55
C VAL A 38 1.62 1.41 -10.05
N LEU A 39 2.73 0.95 -9.46
CA LEU A 39 4.08 1.32 -9.89
C LEU A 39 4.32 0.97 -11.36
N ALA A 40 3.97 -0.26 -11.77
CA ALA A 40 4.02 -0.69 -13.17
C ALA A 40 3.13 0.21 -14.05
N ALA A 41 1.92 0.57 -13.60
CA ALA A 41 1.07 1.48 -14.36
C ALA A 41 1.73 2.84 -14.62
N LEU A 42 2.42 3.40 -13.61
CA LEU A 42 3.12 4.68 -13.71
C LEU A 42 4.34 4.62 -14.64
N PHE A 43 5.07 3.50 -14.67
CA PHE A 43 6.22 3.32 -15.56
C PHE A 43 5.82 3.04 -17.02
N TYR A 44 4.80 2.20 -17.24
CA TYR A 44 4.41 1.76 -18.59
C TYR A 44 3.39 2.67 -19.26
N HIS A 45 2.64 3.46 -18.49
CA HIS A 45 1.66 4.40 -19.03
C HIS A 45 2.02 5.82 -18.61
N HIS A 46 1.89 6.77 -19.54
CA HIS A 46 2.10 8.19 -19.27
C HIS A 46 0.90 8.79 -18.52
N ILE A 47 0.64 8.29 -17.31
CA ILE A 47 -0.46 8.72 -16.45
C ILE A 47 -0.17 10.12 -15.93
N LYS A 48 -1.05 11.08 -16.25
CA LYS A 48 -0.99 12.42 -15.67
C LYS A 48 -1.55 12.38 -14.26
N ILE A 49 -0.69 12.51 -13.26
CA ILE A 49 -1.10 12.56 -11.85
C ILE A 49 -1.63 13.98 -11.53
N PRO A 50 -2.87 14.12 -11.04
CA PRO A 50 -3.40 15.40 -10.58
C PRO A 50 -2.52 16.04 -9.51
N ARG A 51 -2.36 17.38 -9.56
CA ARG A 51 -1.54 18.13 -8.58
C ARG A 51 -1.96 17.89 -7.13
N ALA A 52 -3.26 17.75 -6.88
CA ALA A 52 -3.78 17.43 -5.54
C ALA A 52 -3.24 16.10 -5.01
N GLN A 53 -3.15 15.05 -5.85
CA GLN A 53 -2.60 13.76 -5.43
C GLN A 53 -1.09 13.86 -5.14
N ILE A 54 -0.35 14.67 -5.91
CA ILE A 54 1.07 14.91 -5.66
C ILE A 54 1.28 15.57 -4.29
N LEU A 55 0.42 16.54 -3.93
CA LEU A 55 0.47 17.19 -2.61
C LEU A 55 0.15 16.24 -1.45
N LEU A 56 -0.55 15.14 -1.72
CA LEU A 56 -0.87 14.12 -0.73
C LEU A 56 0.22 13.06 -0.57
N LEU A 57 1.16 12.91 -1.52
CA LEU A 57 2.23 11.92 -1.45
C LEU A 57 3.06 11.98 -0.16
N PRO A 58 3.41 13.15 0.42
CA PRO A 58 4.13 13.17 1.68
C PRO A 58 3.39 12.50 2.84
N PHE A 59 2.04 12.49 2.82
CA PHE A 59 1.24 11.85 3.86
C PHE A 59 1.36 10.33 3.84
N THR A 60 1.68 9.73 2.69
CA THR A 60 1.91 8.29 2.62
C THR A 60 3.17 7.88 3.37
N LEU A 61 4.10 8.80 3.65
CA LEU A 61 5.31 8.50 4.42
C LEU A 61 5.10 8.50 5.94
N ILE A 62 3.92 8.88 6.43
CA ILE A 62 3.63 8.94 7.87
C ILE A 62 3.96 7.62 8.60
N PRO A 63 3.55 6.43 8.11
CA PRO A 63 3.88 5.17 8.77
C PRO A 63 5.39 4.88 8.85
N ILE A 64 6.17 5.33 7.87
CA ILE A 64 7.65 5.17 7.88
C ILE A 64 8.28 6.10 8.91
N VAL A 65 7.77 7.33 9.03
CA VAL A 65 8.20 8.26 10.08
C VAL A 65 7.82 7.69 11.46
N GLN A 66 6.61 7.15 11.60
CA GLN A 66 6.17 6.48 12.83
C GLN A 66 7.07 5.30 13.20
N TRP A 67 7.49 4.50 12.21
CA TRP A 67 8.45 3.42 12.41
C TRP A 67 9.83 3.94 12.87
N GLY A 68 10.37 4.96 12.20
CA GLY A 68 11.63 5.59 12.59
C GLY A 68 11.60 6.21 14.00
N CYS A 69 10.41 6.63 14.47
CA CYS A 69 10.19 7.15 15.82
C CYS A 69 9.81 6.06 16.86
N GLY A 70 9.72 4.78 16.47
CA GLY A 70 9.34 3.68 17.36
C GLY A 70 7.86 3.63 17.74
N LEU A 71 6.97 4.31 16.99
CA LEU A 71 5.52 4.26 17.18
C LEU A 71 4.86 3.08 16.44
N VAL A 72 5.49 2.62 15.36
CA VAL A 72 5.16 1.37 14.67
C VAL A 72 6.39 0.47 14.79
N PHE A 73 6.23 -0.73 15.35
CA PHE A 73 7.38 -1.61 15.64
C PHE A 73 7.81 -2.42 14.41
N ASP A 74 6.85 -2.89 13.62
CA ASP A 74 7.11 -3.76 12.48
C ASP A 74 7.29 -2.95 11.18
N LEU A 75 8.43 -3.14 10.53
CA LEU A 75 8.72 -2.50 9.24
C LEU A 75 7.72 -2.95 8.15
N SER A 76 7.28 -4.21 8.19
CA SER A 76 6.26 -4.72 7.27
C SER A 76 4.96 -3.93 7.39
N THR A 77 4.49 -3.69 8.62
CA THR A 77 3.31 -2.87 8.88
C THR A 77 3.50 -1.43 8.40
N ALA A 78 4.68 -0.85 8.65
CA ALA A 78 5.00 0.49 8.18
C ALA A 78 4.96 0.60 6.64
N LEU A 79 5.63 -0.31 5.94
CA LEU A 79 5.70 -0.34 4.46
C LEU A 79 4.36 -0.63 3.80
N LEU A 80 3.54 -1.49 4.39
CA LEU A 80 2.23 -1.85 3.81
C LEU A 80 1.16 -0.80 4.09
N SER A 81 1.41 0.10 5.05
CA SER A 81 0.50 1.21 5.39
C SER A 81 0.84 2.51 4.66
N THR A 82 1.97 2.57 3.93
CA THR A 82 2.35 3.71 3.08
C THR A 82 1.78 3.60 1.68
#